data_AF-V9E4K5-F1
#
_entry.id   AF-V9E4K5-F1
#
_cell.length_a   1.000
_cell.length_b   1.000
_cell.length_c   1.000
_cell.angle_alpha   90.00
_cell.angle_beta   90.00
_cell.angle_gamma   90.00
#
_symmetry.space_group_name_H-M   'P 1'
#
loop_
_entity.id
_entity.type
_entity.pdbx_description
1 polymer ?
#
loop_
_entity_poly.entity_id
_entity_poly.type
_entity_poly.pdbx_seq_one_letter_code
_entity_poly.pdbx_strand_id
1 'polypeptide(L)'
;MTFSVDLRWRAIVLVYVYNIDRSSVSSVLGVSVRSLERWYTRFRKIDNVSSERKNKNKTSRWPPDVCNFVKKYVTANPCFYFEELREELRANFSDLLNISDSSICRALRFDLGLTPKVLTKRASESIPRERREYVQRLLPYYCGPDQLVFVDETSKDARYASNDY
;
A
#
# COMPACT_ATOMS: atom_id res chain seq x y z
N MET A 1 -20.40 -14.56 -2.02
CA MET A 1 -21.11 -13.32 -2.41
C MET A 1 -20.65 -12.19 -1.50
N THR A 2 -20.22 -11.05 -2.06
CA THR A 2 -19.75 -9.88 -1.29
C THR A 2 -20.81 -8.79 -1.31
N PHE A 3 -21.49 -8.58 -0.18
CA PHE A 3 -22.45 -7.48 -0.02
C PHE A 3 -21.72 -6.15 0.23
N SER A 4 -22.21 -5.06 -0.38
CA SER A 4 -21.71 -3.69 -0.19
C SER A 4 -21.81 -3.27 1.28
N VAL A 5 -20.98 -2.31 1.70
CA VAL A 5 -20.98 -1.80 3.07
C VAL A 5 -22.33 -1.13 3.38
N ASP A 6 -22.89 -0.39 2.43
CA ASP A 6 -24.17 0.31 2.58
C ASP A 6 -25.33 -0.65 2.81
N LEU A 7 -25.38 -1.78 2.10
CA LEU A 7 -26.43 -2.79 2.31
C LEU A 7 -26.37 -3.36 3.72
N ARG A 8 -25.15 -3.56 4.26
CA ARG A 8 -24.98 -4.07 5.62
C ARG A 8 -25.42 -3.06 6.67
N TRP A 9 -25.07 -1.78 6.49
CA TRP A 9 -25.56 -0.72 7.36
C TRP A 9 -27.07 -0.57 7.29
N ARG A 10 -27.65 -0.62 6.09
CA ARG A 10 -29.11 -0.58 5.91
C ARG A 10 -29.79 -1.71 6.65
N ALA A 11 -29.24 -2.92 6.58
CA ALA A 11 -29.73 -4.07 7.32
C ALA A 11 -29.67 -3.87 8.84
N ILE A 12 -28.56 -3.34 9.37
CA ILE A 12 -28.44 -3.04 10.80
C ILE A 12 -29.42 -1.98 11.24
N VAL A 13 -29.59 -0.90 10.47
CA VAL A 13 -30.55 0.16 10.79
C VAL A 13 -31.98 -0.39 10.85
N LEU A 14 -32.38 -1.23 9.89
CA LEU A 14 -33.71 -1.85 9.87
C LEU A 14 -33.95 -2.76 11.09
N VAL A 15 -32.95 -3.54 11.49
CA VAL A 15 -33.09 -4.47 12.62
C VAL A 15 -32.94 -3.77 13.98
N TYR A 16 -31.97 -2.87 14.12
CA TYR A 16 -31.59 -2.27 15.41
C TYR A 16 -32.35 -0.98 15.73
N VAL A 17 -32.53 -0.10 14.75
CA VAL A 17 -33.20 1.22 14.95
C VAL A 17 -34.71 1.08 14.76
N TYR A 18 -35.12 0.44 13.66
CA TYR A 18 -36.54 0.27 13.34
C TYR A 18 -37.17 -1.00 13.95
N ASN A 19 -36.37 -1.82 14.65
CA ASN A 19 -36.82 -3.03 15.34
C ASN A 19 -37.61 -4.01 14.44
N ILE A 20 -37.26 -4.08 13.15
CA ILE A 20 -37.90 -4.97 12.19
C ILE A 20 -37.33 -6.39 12.34
N ASP A 21 -38.21 -7.39 12.25
CA ASP A 21 -37.79 -8.79 12.33
C ASP A 21 -36.77 -9.16 11.24
N ARG A 22 -35.79 -9.99 11.63
CA ARG A 22 -34.67 -10.39 10.77
C ARG A 22 -35.14 -11.19 9.56
N SER A 23 -36.24 -11.94 9.66
CA SER A 23 -36.80 -12.71 8.54
C SER A 23 -37.40 -11.77 7.49
N SER A 24 -38.05 -10.69 7.93
CA SER A 24 -38.59 -9.65 7.05
C SER A 24 -37.45 -8.90 6.34
N VAL A 25 -36.43 -8.49 7.09
CA VAL A 25 -35.23 -7.83 6.50
C VAL A 25 -34.48 -8.76 5.55
N SER A 26 -34.42 -10.06 5.86
CA SER A 26 -33.82 -11.09 5.00
C SER A 26 -34.55 -11.19 3.65
N SER A 27 -35.88 -11.20 3.69
CA SER A 27 -36.72 -11.26 2.50
C SER A 27 -36.59 -9.99 1.65
N VAL A 28 -36.70 -8.81 2.28
CA VAL A 28 -36.67 -7.51 1.58
C VAL A 28 -35.30 -7.21 0.96
N LEU A 29 -34.21 -7.50 1.67
CA LEU A 29 -32.85 -7.20 1.18
C LEU A 29 -32.24 -8.34 0.35
N GLY A 30 -32.91 -9.49 0.23
CA GLY A 30 -32.37 -10.67 -0.45
C GLY A 30 -31.11 -11.24 0.20
N VAL A 31 -30.97 -11.05 1.52
CA VAL A 31 -29.79 -11.49 2.29
C VAL A 31 -30.20 -12.64 3.21
N SER A 32 -29.41 -13.70 3.29
CA SER A 32 -29.67 -14.79 4.25
C SER A 32 -29.71 -14.31 5.72
N VAL A 33 -30.61 -14.86 6.53
CA VAL A 33 -30.69 -14.59 7.99
C VAL A 33 -29.33 -14.78 8.69
N ARG A 34 -28.58 -15.83 8.34
CA ARG A 34 -27.22 -16.07 8.88
C ARG A 34 -26.24 -14.91 8.62
N SER A 35 -26.37 -14.26 7.46
CA SER A 35 -25.51 -13.11 7.13
C SER A 35 -25.92 -11.88 7.94
N LEU A 36 -27.22 -11.67 8.13
CA LEU A 36 -27.76 -10.62 9.00
C LEU A 36 -27.31 -10.81 10.45
N GLU A 37 -27.42 -12.02 11.00
CA GLU A 37 -26.94 -12.34 12.35
C GLU A 37 -25.45 -12.05 12.49
N ARG A 38 -24.63 -12.47 11.52
CA ARG A 38 -23.18 -12.22 11.56
C ARG A 38 -22.87 -10.73 11.58
N TRP A 39 -23.60 -9.92 10.81
CA TRP A 39 -23.44 -8.46 10.80
C TRP A 39 -23.89 -7.85 12.12
N TYR A 40 -25.03 -8.27 12.64
CA TYR A 40 -25.61 -7.77 13.88
C TYR A 40 -24.72 -8.07 15.09
N THR A 41 -24.24 -9.31 15.23
CA THR A 41 -23.31 -9.71 16.30
C THR A 41 -22.00 -8.94 16.22
N ARG A 42 -21.50 -8.64 15.01
CA ARG A 42 -20.30 -7.83 14.84
C ARG A 42 -20.53 -6.37 15.23
N PHE A 43 -21.63 -5.77 14.77
CA PHE A 43 -22.03 -4.42 15.14
C PHE A 43 -22.13 -4.28 16.67
N ARG A 44 -22.79 -5.23 17.34
CA ARG A 44 -22.88 -5.24 18.81
C ARG A 44 -21.53 -5.35 19.54
N LYS A 45 -20.48 -5.85 18.88
CA LYS A 45 -19.16 -6.06 19.47
C LYS A 45 -18.16 -4.94 19.17
N ILE A 46 -18.20 -4.38 17.96
CA ILE A 46 -17.15 -3.48 17.41
C ILE A 46 -17.76 -2.15 16.95
N ASP A 47 -19.09 -1.99 17.03
CA ASP A 47 -19.85 -0.84 16.49
C ASP A 47 -19.62 -0.61 14.99
N ASN A 48 -19.26 -1.68 14.26
CA ASN A 48 -18.98 -1.61 12.84
C ASN A 48 -19.43 -2.88 12.12
N VAL A 49 -19.95 -2.74 10.90
CA VAL A 49 -20.49 -3.83 10.08
C VAL A 49 -19.51 -4.28 9.00
N SER A 50 -18.50 -3.46 8.71
CA SER A 50 -17.39 -3.85 7.84
C SER A 50 -16.42 -4.74 8.60
N SER A 51 -15.99 -5.84 7.98
CA SER A 51 -14.64 -6.30 8.30
C SER A 51 -13.75 -5.34 7.55
N GLU A 52 -13.03 -4.48 8.25
CA GLU A 52 -11.74 -4.08 7.74
C GLU A 52 -11.06 -5.38 7.30
N ARG A 53 -10.82 -5.54 6.00
CA ARG A 53 -9.85 -6.51 5.56
C ARG A 53 -8.57 -5.98 6.17
N LYS A 54 -8.26 -6.37 7.41
CA LYS A 54 -6.89 -6.41 7.90
C LYS A 54 -6.20 -7.20 6.82
N ASN A 55 -5.50 -6.51 5.94
CA ASN A 55 -4.77 -7.12 4.85
C ASN A 55 -3.91 -8.15 5.56
N LYS A 56 -4.27 -9.44 5.46
CA LYS A 56 -3.56 -10.54 6.13
C LYS A 56 -2.09 -10.23 5.93
N ASN A 57 -1.37 -9.98 7.02
CA ASN A 57 -0.04 -9.38 7.06
C ASN A 57 0.74 -9.81 5.81
N LYS A 58 0.81 -8.93 4.79
CA LYS A 58 1.44 -9.24 3.50
C LYS A 58 2.96 -9.15 3.63
N THR A 59 3.45 -9.63 4.75
CA THR A 59 4.81 -9.50 5.24
C THR A 59 5.67 -10.60 4.60
N SER A 60 6.93 -10.30 4.31
CA SER A 60 7.92 -11.30 3.90
C SER A 60 8.33 -12.23 5.04
N ARG A 61 8.00 -11.88 6.30
CA ARG A 61 8.47 -12.49 7.54
C ARG A 61 9.99 -12.37 7.75
N TRP A 62 10.64 -11.41 7.08
CA TRP A 62 12.04 -11.13 7.36
C TRP A 62 12.23 -10.57 8.78
N PRO A 63 13.29 -10.98 9.48
CA PRO A 63 13.69 -10.34 10.72
C PRO A 63 13.92 -8.83 10.53
N PRO A 64 13.70 -8.01 11.56
CA PRO A 64 13.91 -6.56 11.49
C PRO A 64 15.32 -6.18 11.03
N ASP A 65 16.33 -6.96 11.43
CA ASP A 65 17.74 -6.70 11.09
C ASP A 65 18.00 -6.84 9.60
N VAL A 66 17.41 -7.85 8.95
CA VAL A 66 17.46 -8.04 7.50
C VAL A 66 16.78 -6.87 6.79
N CYS A 67 15.59 -6.47 7.24
CA CYS A 67 14.88 -5.32 6.69
C CYS A 67 15.72 -4.02 6.80
N ASN A 68 16.38 -3.80 7.93
CA ASN A 68 17.25 -2.65 8.15
C ASN A 68 18.48 -2.68 7.23
N PHE A 69 19.10 -3.85 7.06
CA PHE A 69 20.20 -4.04 6.12
C PHE A 69 19.77 -3.71 4.68
N VAL A 70 18.68 -4.30 4.20
CA VAL A 70 18.18 -4.07 2.83
C VAL A 70 17.80 -2.60 2.62
N LYS A 71 17.20 -1.95 3.61
CA LYS A 71 16.90 -0.51 3.53
C LYS A 71 18.16 0.33 3.34
N LYS A 72 19.24 0.03 4.06
CA LYS A 72 20.54 0.70 3.91
C LYS A 72 21.13 0.43 2.52
N TYR A 73 21.15 -0.83 2.11
CA TYR A 73 21.68 -1.25 0.82
C TYR A 73 20.98 -0.57 -0.37
N VAL A 74 19.64 -0.58 -0.40
CA VAL A 74 18.85 0.03 -1.48
C VAL A 74 19.00 1.56 -1.51
N THR A 75 19.27 2.19 -0.36
CA THR A 75 19.52 3.63 -0.31
C THR A 75 20.91 3.98 -0.84
N ALA A 76 21.91 3.16 -0.55
CA ALA A 76 23.28 3.33 -1.06
C ALA A 76 23.39 2.98 -2.56
N ASN A 77 22.61 2.01 -3.02
CA ASN A 77 22.63 1.50 -4.40
C ASN A 77 21.25 1.63 -5.05
N PRO A 78 20.86 2.80 -5.59
CA PRO A 78 19.53 2.99 -6.18
C PRO A 78 19.26 2.19 -7.47
N CYS A 79 20.32 1.80 -8.19
CA CYS A 79 20.26 1.05 -9.46
C CYS A 79 20.59 -0.44 -9.30
N PHE A 80 20.43 -1.00 -8.10
CA PHE A 80 20.76 -2.40 -7.82
C PHE A 80 19.92 -3.39 -8.65
N TYR A 81 20.49 -4.54 -8.95
CA TYR A 81 19.77 -5.69 -9.50
C TYR A 81 19.35 -6.67 -8.40
N PHE A 82 18.33 -7.49 -8.68
CA PHE A 82 17.81 -8.43 -7.69
C PHE A 82 18.83 -9.53 -7.37
N GLU A 83 19.63 -9.91 -8.36
CA GLU A 83 20.75 -10.85 -8.23
C GLU A 83 21.80 -10.33 -7.25
N GLU A 84 22.19 -9.06 -7.36
CA GLU A 84 23.15 -8.40 -6.46
C GLU A 84 22.62 -8.37 -5.03
N LEU A 85 21.35 -7.96 -4.85
CA LEU A 85 20.72 -7.94 -3.54
C LEU A 85 20.62 -9.35 -2.94
N ARG A 86 20.38 -10.37 -3.77
CA ARG A 86 20.33 -11.77 -3.33
C ARG A 86 21.70 -12.29 -2.88
N GLU A 87 22.76 -11.93 -3.60
CA GLU A 87 24.13 -12.29 -3.23
C GLU A 87 24.53 -11.63 -1.90
N GLU A 88 24.22 -10.35 -1.73
CA GLU A 88 24.45 -9.61 -0.49
C GLU A 88 23.67 -10.19 0.68
N LEU A 89 22.41 -10.59 0.46
CA LEU A 89 21.60 -11.26 1.47
C LEU A 89 22.18 -12.64 1.85
N ARG A 90 22.69 -13.41 0.90
CA ARG A 90 23.35 -14.70 1.20
C ARG A 90 24.67 -14.53 1.93
N ALA A 91 25.44 -13.50 1.59
CA ALA A 91 26.73 -13.22 2.22
C ALA A 91 26.56 -12.75 3.67
N ASN A 92 25.57 -11.90 3.95
CA ASN A 92 25.35 -11.33 5.27
C ASN A 92 24.39 -12.15 6.16
N PHE A 93 23.51 -12.97 5.56
CA PHE A 93 22.51 -13.77 6.26
C PHE A 93 22.39 -15.18 5.65
N SER A 94 23.37 -16.05 5.93
CA SER A 94 23.42 -17.43 5.42
C SER A 94 22.18 -18.28 5.77
N ASP A 95 21.56 -17.99 6.92
CA ASP A 95 20.43 -18.77 7.45
C ASP A 95 19.07 -18.33 6.86
N LEU A 96 19.06 -17.27 6.05
CA LEU A 96 17.85 -16.73 5.45
C LEU A 96 17.40 -17.60 4.25
N LEU A 97 16.30 -18.34 4.42
CA LEU A 97 15.82 -19.27 3.38
C LEU A 97 14.92 -18.61 2.32
N ASN A 98 14.26 -17.49 2.65
CA ASN A 98 13.27 -16.83 1.80
C ASN A 98 13.87 -15.67 0.97
N ILE A 99 14.87 -15.98 0.14
CA ILE A 99 15.58 -15.02 -0.74
C ILE A 99 15.17 -15.17 -2.21
N SER A 100 14.00 -15.73 -2.49
CA SER A 100 13.46 -15.72 -3.86
C SER A 100 13.03 -14.31 -4.27
N ASP A 101 13.05 -14.02 -5.57
CA ASP A 101 12.68 -12.70 -6.12
C ASP A 101 11.28 -12.26 -5.68
N SER A 102 10.36 -13.22 -5.53
CA SER A 102 9.01 -12.96 -5.01
C SER A 102 8.99 -12.59 -3.53
N SER A 103 9.90 -13.15 -2.73
CA SER A 103 10.07 -12.83 -1.30
C SER A 103 10.71 -11.45 -1.14
N ILE A 104 11.75 -11.16 -1.92
CA ILE A 104 12.39 -9.83 -1.99
C ILE A 104 11.37 -8.77 -2.41
N CYS A 105 10.62 -9.00 -3.50
CA CYS A 105 9.54 -8.10 -3.94
C CYS A 105 8.52 -7.82 -2.82
N ARG A 106 8.12 -8.87 -2.10
CA ARG A 106 7.17 -8.75 -0.99
C ARG A 106 7.77 -7.91 0.15
N ALA A 107 9.03 -8.15 0.50
CA ALA A 107 9.73 -7.41 1.55
C ALA A 107 9.87 -5.93 1.22
N LEU A 108 10.37 -5.63 0.02
CA LEU A 108 10.49 -4.26 -0.50
C LEU A 108 9.14 -3.53 -0.41
N ARG A 109 8.07 -4.17 -0.91
CA ARG A 109 6.76 -3.52 -0.98
C ARG A 109 6.06 -3.36 0.36
N PHE A 110 6.01 -4.41 1.18
CA PHE A 110 5.12 -4.46 2.34
C PHE A 110 5.82 -4.25 3.67
N ASP A 111 7.09 -4.64 3.80
CA ASP A 111 7.85 -4.42 5.03
C ASP A 111 8.62 -3.10 4.97
N LEU A 112 9.11 -2.68 3.79
CA LEU A 112 9.89 -1.46 3.60
C LEU A 112 9.13 -0.30 2.94
N GLY A 113 7.93 -0.53 2.41
CA GLY A 113 7.14 0.50 1.73
C GLY A 113 7.74 1.00 0.39
N LEU A 114 8.74 0.29 -0.13
CA LEU A 114 9.40 0.59 -1.39
C LEU A 114 8.61 -0.03 -2.55
N THR A 115 7.75 0.78 -3.15
CA THR A 115 6.99 0.36 -4.33
C THR A 115 7.87 0.39 -5.58
N PRO A 116 7.53 -0.36 -6.65
CA PRO A 116 8.24 -0.29 -7.92
C PRO A 116 8.36 1.14 -8.45
N LYS A 117 7.31 1.96 -8.31
CA LYS A 117 7.34 3.39 -8.69
C LYS A 117 8.45 4.17 -7.97
N VAL A 118 8.60 3.95 -6.66
CA VAL A 118 9.64 4.62 -5.86
C VAL A 118 11.02 4.15 -6.27
N LEU A 119 11.20 2.84 -6.49
CA LEU A 119 12.47 2.26 -6.91
C LEU A 119 12.87 2.75 -8.31
N THR A 120 11.96 2.71 -9.28
CA THR A 120 12.21 3.20 -10.64
C THR A 120 12.55 4.69 -10.65
N LYS A 121 11.81 5.52 -9.89
CA LYS A 121 12.11 6.95 -9.78
C LYS A 121 13.51 7.21 -9.21
N ARG A 122 13.89 6.49 -8.14
CA ARG A 122 15.24 6.61 -7.56
C ARG A 122 16.33 6.15 -8.51
N ALA A 123 16.10 5.04 -9.22
CA ALA A 123 17.04 4.56 -10.24
C ALA A 123 17.25 5.62 -11.33
N SER A 124 16.18 6.18 -11.90
CA SER A 124 16.28 7.25 -12.92
C SER A 124 16.96 8.51 -12.39
N GLU A 125 16.63 8.93 -11.16
CA GLU A 125 17.27 10.10 -10.54
C GLU A 125 18.75 9.87 -10.21
N SER A 126 19.20 8.62 -10.11
CA SER A 126 20.59 8.32 -9.76
C SER A 126 21.54 8.27 -10.97
N ILE A 127 21.02 8.34 -12.20
CA ILE A 127 21.83 8.24 -13.44
C ILE A 127 22.74 9.49 -13.55
N PRO A 128 24.07 9.37 -13.33
CA PRO A 128 24.93 10.55 -13.24
C PRO A 128 25.06 11.29 -14.57
N ARG A 129 24.97 10.55 -15.68
CA ARG A 129 25.05 11.10 -17.04
C ARG A 129 23.86 12.01 -17.32
N GLU A 130 22.63 11.53 -17.12
CA GLU A 130 21.41 12.32 -17.36
C GLU A 130 21.36 13.56 -16.46
N ARG A 131 21.74 13.43 -15.19
CA ARG A 131 21.89 14.58 -14.28
C ARG A 131 22.88 15.61 -14.82
N ARG A 132 24.05 15.14 -15.28
CA ARG A 132 25.10 16.02 -15.82
C ARG A 132 24.61 16.72 -17.09
N GLU A 133 24.02 15.99 -18.02
CA GLU A 133 23.46 16.53 -19.27
C GLU A 133 22.32 17.52 -19.02
N TYR A 134 21.48 17.26 -18.02
CA TYR A 134 20.42 18.18 -17.61
C TYR A 134 21.00 19.49 -17.05
N VAL A 135 21.97 19.41 -16.13
CA VAL A 135 22.65 20.59 -15.58
C VAL A 135 23.40 21.36 -16.68
N GLN A 136 24.12 20.67 -17.56
CA GLN A 136 24.82 21.28 -18.69
C GLN A 136 23.88 22.03 -19.64
N ARG A 137 22.67 21.54 -19.86
CA ARG A 137 21.66 22.24 -20.67
C ARG A 137 21.12 23.50 -20.00
N LEU A 138 21.11 23.57 -18.67
CA LEU A 138 20.63 24.72 -17.91
C LEU A 138 21.69 25.82 -17.75
N LEU A 139 22.97 25.46 -17.60
CA LEU A 139 24.08 26.39 -17.35
C LEU A 139 24.15 27.61 -18.30
N PRO A 140 23.84 27.50 -19.61
CA PRO A 140 23.87 28.65 -20.51
C PRO A 140 22.79 29.70 -20.23
N TYR A 141 21.68 29.31 -19.60
CA TYR A 141 20.48 30.15 -19.45
C TYR A 141 20.31 30.68 -18.03
N TYR A 142 20.91 30.03 -17.03
CA TYR A 142 20.71 30.33 -15.62
C TYR A 142 22.05 30.37 -14.88
N CYS A 143 22.27 31.42 -14.10
CA CYS A 143 23.47 31.62 -13.27
C CYS A 143 23.21 31.34 -11.78
N GLY A 144 21.94 31.26 -11.37
CA GLY A 144 21.55 31.10 -9.97
C GLY A 144 20.21 30.38 -9.80
N PRO A 145 19.96 29.78 -8.61
CA PRO A 145 18.74 29.03 -8.33
C PRO A 145 17.49 29.91 -8.22
N ASP A 146 17.66 31.20 -7.91
CA ASP A 146 16.63 32.24 -7.85
C ASP A 146 15.94 32.50 -9.19
N GLN A 147 16.55 32.06 -10.29
CA GLN A 147 16.02 32.21 -11.65
C GLN A 147 15.16 31.03 -12.12
N LEU A 148 15.03 29.98 -11.30
CA LEU A 148 14.33 28.74 -11.65
C LEU A 148 12.99 28.64 -10.91
N VAL A 149 11.91 28.43 -11.66
CA VAL A 149 10.59 28.10 -11.12
C VAL A 149 10.21 26.70 -11.59
N PHE A 150 9.98 25.79 -10.64
CA PHE A 150 9.53 24.43 -10.94
C PHE A 150 8.01 24.36 -10.79
N VAL A 151 7.33 23.91 -11.83
CA VAL A 151 5.90 23.62 -11.84
C VAL A 151 5.75 22.13 -12.07
N ASP A 152 5.09 21.43 -11.15
CA ASP A 152 4.79 20.01 -11.26
C ASP A 152 3.30 19.79 -11.11
N GLU A 153 2.72 19.03 -12.04
CA GLU A 153 1.30 18.67 -11.98
C GLU A 153 1.14 17.44 -11.10
N THR A 154 0.42 17.61 -9.99
CA THR A 154 0.02 16.47 -9.15
C THR A 154 -1.39 16.03 -9.52
N SER A 155 -1.56 14.76 -9.90
CA SER A 155 -2.89 14.22 -10.13
C SER A 155 -3.61 14.07 -8.79
N LYS A 156 -4.66 14.85 -8.55
CA LYS A 156 -5.53 14.68 -7.39
C LYS A 156 -6.52 13.54 -7.69
N ASP A 157 -6.35 12.40 -7.05
CA ASP A 157 -7.25 11.25 -7.24
C ASP A 157 -8.60 11.57 -6.58
N ALA A 158 -9.65 11.67 -7.40
CA ALA A 158 -11.00 12.06 -6.98
C ALA A 158 -11.60 11.15 -5.90
N ARG A 159 -11.08 9.93 -5.73
CA ARG A 159 -11.52 8.98 -4.68
C ARG A 159 -11.17 9.41 -3.26
N TYR A 160 -10.24 10.36 -3.09
CA TYR A 160 -9.94 10.95 -1.78
C TYR A 160 -10.81 12.17 -1.45
N ALA A 161 -11.56 12.71 -2.43
CA ALA A 161 -12.46 13.84 -2.20
C ALA A 161 -13.83 13.41 -1.63
N SER A 162 -14.18 12.12 -1.71
CA SER A 162 -15.47 11.58 -1.24
C SER A 162 -15.47 11.10 0.21
N ASN A 163 -14.40 11.33 0.98
CA ASN A 163 -14.32 10.98 2.40
C ASN A 163 -14.62 12.18 3.34
N ASP A 164 -14.89 13.36 2.78
CA ASP A 164 -15.26 14.58 3.52
C ASP A 164 -16.74 14.91 3.32
N TYR A 165 -17.67 13.95 3.52
CA TYR A 165 -19.11 14.22 3.71
C TYR A 165 -19.78 13.13 4.55
#